data_AF-A0A8T4K8P7-F1
#
_entry.id   AF-A0A8T4K8P7-F1
#
_cell.length_a   1.000
_cell.length_b   1.000
_cell.length_c   1.000
_cell.angle_alpha   90.00
_cell.angle_beta   90.00
_cell.angle_gamma   90.00
#
_symmetry.space_group_name_H-M   'P 1'
#
loop_
_entity.id
_entity.type
_entity.pdbx_description
1 polymer ?
#
loop_
_entity_poly.entity_id
_entity_poly.type
_entity_poly.pdbx_seq_one_letter_code
_entity_poly.pdbx_strand_id
1 'polypeptide(L)'
;MWKSGISLPSQVKRLAERLNSLKKLTKAESLIIVGDLKHKTAGISPQERREVPEFLELLKFKKIIIVKGNHDGFIEKLVDGKRVSVQKSFSVGGYIFTHGHRRIRSDKGIIVIGHNHLCVKFRDDVGATYNEPVWVRGRLGGKTIIIMPAFNELCGYFLVNRGTFNGPIASKLKNPKIYLLDGTDIGRVNDLKVKE
;
A
#
# COMPACT_ATOMS: atom_id res chain seq x y z
N MET A 1 3.55 -14.84 -14.04
CA MET A 1 3.12 -15.78 -12.98
C MET A 1 1.84 -16.47 -13.47
N TRP A 2 1.78 -17.80 -13.46
CA TRP A 2 0.59 -18.56 -13.85
C TRP A 2 -0.33 -18.70 -12.63
N LYS A 3 -1.55 -18.21 -12.71
CA LYS A 3 -2.64 -18.61 -11.81
C LYS A 3 -3.77 -19.14 -12.67
N SER A 4 -4.17 -20.38 -12.43
CA SER A 4 -5.26 -21.04 -13.19
C SER A 4 -5.06 -21.03 -14.71
N GLY A 5 -3.82 -21.14 -15.19
CA GLY A 5 -3.51 -21.14 -16.64
C GLY A 5 -3.30 -19.76 -17.27
N ILE A 6 -3.48 -18.66 -16.54
CA ILE A 6 -3.30 -17.30 -17.06
C ILE A 6 -1.93 -16.76 -16.65
N SER A 7 -1.08 -16.44 -17.63
CA SER A 7 0.17 -15.73 -17.42
C SER A 7 -0.07 -14.22 -17.51
N LEU A 8 -0.01 -13.53 -16.37
CA LEU A 8 -0.04 -12.07 -16.37
C LEU A 8 1.29 -11.51 -16.87
N PRO A 9 1.28 -10.57 -17.85
CA PRO A 9 2.49 -9.91 -18.31
C PRO A 9 3.10 -9.05 -17.19
N SER A 10 4.41 -8.84 -17.29
CA SER A 10 5.13 -7.99 -16.34
C SER A 10 4.54 -6.58 -16.30
N GLN A 11 4.37 -6.04 -15.09
CA GLN A 11 3.80 -4.71 -14.85
C GLN A 11 4.87 -3.64 -14.58
N VAL A 12 6.15 -4.01 -14.64
CA VAL A 12 7.30 -3.19 -14.24
C VAL A 12 7.29 -1.82 -14.93
N LYS A 13 7.27 -1.81 -16.26
CA LYS A 13 7.32 -0.57 -17.06
C LYS A 13 6.11 0.33 -16.77
N ARG A 14 4.90 -0.24 -16.78
CA ARG A 14 3.65 0.48 -16.52
C ARG A 14 3.65 1.17 -15.15
N LEU A 15 4.05 0.44 -14.10
CA LEU A 15 4.10 0.99 -12.74
C LEU A 15 5.19 2.05 -12.59
N ALA A 16 6.36 1.85 -13.20
CA ALA A 16 7.44 2.82 -13.16
C ALA A 16 7.07 4.11 -13.91
N GLU A 17 6.43 4.01 -15.08
CA GLU A 17 5.89 5.15 -15.83
C GLU A 17 4.87 5.93 -15.02
N ARG A 18 3.91 5.24 -14.38
CA ARG A 18 2.91 5.89 -13.52
C ARG A 18 3.57 6.66 -12.37
N LEU A 19 4.55 6.09 -11.69
CA LEU A 19 5.31 6.77 -10.63
C LEU A 19 6.13 7.95 -11.16
N ASN A 20 6.73 7.83 -12.34
CA ASN A 20 7.48 8.91 -12.98
C ASN A 20 6.57 10.06 -13.44
N SER A 21 5.34 9.77 -13.86
CA SER A 21 4.33 10.79 -14.15
C SER A 21 3.89 11.52 -12.88
N LEU A 22 3.68 10.80 -11.77
CA LEU A 22 3.41 11.40 -10.46
C LEU A 22 4.59 12.27 -9.97
N LYS A 23 5.84 11.85 -10.23
CA LYS A 23 7.01 12.67 -9.97
C LYS A 23 6.95 14.00 -10.71
N LYS A 24 6.61 13.99 -12.01
CA LYS A 24 6.51 15.21 -12.83
C LYS A 24 5.43 16.15 -12.27
N LEU A 25 4.29 15.60 -11.88
CA LEU A 25 3.16 16.37 -11.34
C LEU A 25 3.49 16.99 -9.97
N THR A 26 4.06 16.20 -9.06
CA THR A 26 4.33 16.61 -7.67
C THR A 26 5.67 17.31 -7.48
N LYS A 27 6.57 17.22 -8.46
CA LYS A 27 7.98 17.62 -8.38
C LYS A 27 8.77 16.93 -7.24
N ALA A 28 8.25 15.83 -6.70
CA ALA A 28 8.88 15.13 -5.59
C ALA A 28 10.27 14.60 -5.95
N GLU A 29 11.26 14.80 -5.07
CA GLU A 29 12.62 14.30 -5.29
C GLU A 29 12.84 12.89 -4.73
N SER A 30 12.09 12.54 -3.68
CA SER A 30 12.20 11.27 -2.96
C SER A 30 10.90 10.45 -3.05
N LEU A 31 11.02 9.13 -3.05
CA LEU A 31 9.90 8.19 -3.03
C LEU A 31 9.99 7.30 -1.79
N ILE A 32 8.85 7.11 -1.10
CA ILE A 32 8.71 6.13 -0.02
C ILE A 32 7.76 5.03 -0.50
N ILE A 33 8.23 3.79 -0.53
CA ILE A 33 7.44 2.60 -0.88
C ILE A 33 7.10 1.87 0.41
N VAL A 34 5.80 1.74 0.73
CA VAL A 34 5.32 1.19 2.02
C VAL A 34 5.07 -0.33 1.94
N GLY A 35 6.10 -1.04 1.48
CA GLY A 35 6.22 -2.50 1.51
C GLY A 35 5.51 -3.23 0.38
N ASP A 36 5.70 -4.55 0.39
CA ASP A 36 5.23 -5.53 -0.59
C ASP A 36 5.57 -5.13 -2.03
N LEU A 37 6.82 -4.71 -2.24
CA LEU A 37 7.37 -4.45 -3.58
C LEU A 37 7.51 -5.76 -4.36
N LYS A 38 7.74 -6.87 -3.67
CA LYS A 38 7.79 -8.22 -4.25
C LYS A 38 6.83 -9.17 -3.53
N HIS A 39 6.70 -10.41 -4.04
CA HIS A 39 5.64 -11.33 -3.63
C HIS A 39 6.12 -12.49 -2.75
N LYS A 40 7.33 -13.03 -2.94
CA LYS A 40 7.78 -14.18 -2.14
C LYS A 40 8.12 -13.77 -0.71
N THR A 41 7.43 -14.32 0.29
CA THR A 41 7.75 -14.08 1.71
C THR A 41 9.17 -14.55 2.06
N ALA A 42 9.56 -15.74 1.59
CA ALA A 42 10.89 -16.32 1.78
C ALA A 42 11.62 -16.51 0.43
N GLY A 43 12.85 -16.02 0.38
CA GLY A 43 13.69 -16.08 -0.82
C GLY A 43 13.33 -15.06 -1.89
N ILE A 44 13.95 -15.23 -3.06
CA ILE A 44 13.76 -14.37 -4.23
C ILE A 44 13.60 -15.28 -5.45
N SER A 45 12.47 -15.16 -6.15
CA SER A 45 12.23 -15.88 -7.40
C SER A 45 13.11 -15.37 -8.55
N PRO A 46 13.35 -16.17 -9.60
CA PRO A 46 14.08 -15.71 -10.78
C PRO A 46 13.44 -14.48 -11.45
N GLN A 47 12.11 -14.37 -11.39
CA GLN A 47 11.39 -13.20 -11.90
C GLN A 47 11.71 -11.96 -11.04
N GLU A 48 11.58 -12.05 -9.71
CA GLU A 48 11.88 -10.92 -8.81
C GLU A 48 13.35 -10.48 -8.88
N ARG A 49 14.29 -11.41 -9.10
CA ARG A 49 15.72 -11.08 -9.29
C ARG A 49 15.96 -10.19 -10.50
N ARG A 50 15.10 -10.24 -11.51
CA ARG A 50 15.18 -9.39 -12.72
C ARG A 50 14.31 -8.14 -12.57
N GLU A 51 13.05 -8.33 -12.20
CA GLU A 51 12.04 -7.27 -12.23
C GLU A 51 12.20 -6.22 -11.14
N VAL A 52 12.66 -6.58 -9.93
CA VAL A 52 12.82 -5.60 -8.85
C VAL A 52 13.95 -4.60 -9.15
N PRO A 53 15.18 -5.04 -9.54
CA PRO A 53 16.22 -4.10 -9.97
C PRO A 53 15.78 -3.27 -11.18
N GLU A 54 15.22 -3.90 -12.22
CA GLU A 54 14.72 -3.21 -13.43
C GLU A 54 13.71 -2.11 -13.05
N PHE A 55 12.74 -2.43 -12.19
CA PHE A 55 11.77 -1.47 -11.71
C PHE A 55 12.43 -0.27 -11.02
N LEU A 56 13.38 -0.52 -10.11
CA LEU A 56 14.06 0.53 -9.34
C LEU A 56 14.94 1.44 -10.22
N GLU A 57 15.56 0.87 -11.25
CA GLU A 57 16.35 1.60 -12.24
C GLU A 57 15.50 2.54 -13.10
N LEU A 58 14.31 2.08 -13.53
CA LEU A 58 13.37 2.86 -14.34
C LEU A 58 12.79 4.09 -13.61
N LEU A 59 12.80 4.08 -12.27
CA LEU A 59 12.32 5.20 -11.47
C LEU A 59 13.25 6.42 -11.64
N LYS A 60 12.71 7.64 -11.57
CA LYS A 60 13.48 8.89 -11.75
C LYS A 60 13.65 9.69 -10.46
N PHE A 61 13.52 9.06 -9.30
CA PHE A 61 13.68 9.70 -8.00
C PHE A 61 15.14 9.73 -7.55
N LYS A 62 15.57 10.82 -6.90
CA LYS A 62 16.94 10.96 -6.38
C LYS A 62 17.21 10.01 -5.22
N LYS A 63 16.17 9.73 -4.41
CA LYS A 63 16.25 8.85 -3.25
C LYS A 63 14.99 8.00 -3.16
N ILE A 64 15.16 6.70 -2.90
CA ILE A 64 14.05 5.76 -2.70
C ILE A 64 14.23 5.10 -1.34
N ILE A 65 13.18 5.14 -0.52
CA ILE A 65 13.11 4.44 0.75
C ILE A 65 12.05 3.35 0.63
N ILE A 66 12.46 2.10 0.80
CA ILE A 66 11.57 0.95 0.87
C ILE A 66 11.36 0.59 2.33
N VAL A 67 10.12 0.72 2.80
CA VAL A 67 9.70 0.24 4.12
C VAL A 67 9.23 -1.20 3.98
N LYS A 68 9.99 -2.15 4.53
CA LYS A 68 9.84 -3.58 4.27
C LYS A 68 8.45 -4.13 4.68
N GLY A 69 7.76 -4.73 3.72
CA GLY A 69 6.53 -5.50 3.92
C GLY A 69 6.78 -6.95 4.32
N ASN A 70 5.71 -7.71 4.57
CA ASN A 70 5.85 -9.13 4.92
C ASN A 70 6.24 -9.99 3.70
N HIS A 71 6.04 -9.50 2.48
CA HIS A 71 6.47 -10.18 1.26
C HIS A 71 7.87 -9.76 0.78
N ASP A 72 8.53 -8.82 1.46
CA ASP A 72 9.83 -8.26 1.04
C ASP A 72 11.06 -8.99 1.63
N GLY A 73 10.95 -10.28 1.94
CA GLY A 73 12.08 -11.07 2.46
C GLY A 73 13.32 -11.03 1.55
N PHE A 74 14.51 -10.76 2.08
CA PHE A 74 15.77 -10.63 1.32
C PHE A 74 15.81 -9.54 0.24
N ILE A 75 14.88 -8.58 0.24
CA ILE A 75 14.88 -7.46 -0.72
C ILE A 75 16.19 -6.64 -0.68
N GLU A 76 16.91 -6.65 0.44
CA GLU A 76 18.20 -6.01 0.62
C GLU A 76 19.26 -6.54 -0.37
N LYS A 77 19.09 -7.76 -0.89
CA LYS A 77 19.97 -8.35 -1.91
C LYS A 77 19.69 -7.86 -3.33
N LEU A 78 18.65 -7.06 -3.53
CA LEU A 78 18.16 -6.58 -4.83
C LEU A 78 18.32 -5.06 -5.00
N VAL A 79 18.94 -4.39 -4.03
CA VAL A 79 19.08 -2.93 -4.00
C VAL A 79 20.55 -2.52 -3.88
N ASP A 80 20.88 -1.32 -4.35
CA ASP A 80 22.25 -0.79 -4.35
C ASP A 80 22.73 -0.26 -2.98
N GLY A 81 21.81 -0.04 -2.04
CA GLY A 81 22.09 0.55 -0.73
C GLY A 81 22.49 2.04 -0.75
N LYS A 82 22.60 2.67 -1.93
CA LYS A 82 23.00 4.07 -2.10
C LYS A 82 21.80 4.93 -2.43
N ARG A 83 21.23 4.75 -3.62
CA ARG A 83 20.04 5.46 -4.07
C ARG A 83 18.79 4.86 -3.44
N VAL A 84 18.81 3.55 -3.22
CA VAL A 84 17.69 2.79 -2.67
C VAL A 84 18.09 2.24 -1.30
N SER A 85 17.35 2.63 -0.26
CA SER A 85 17.53 2.15 1.11
C SER A 85 16.34 1.31 1.55
N VAL A 86 16.59 0.25 2.33
CA VAL A 86 15.54 -0.62 2.88
C VAL A 86 15.51 -0.45 4.40
N GLN A 87 14.33 -0.21 4.96
CA GLN A 87 14.12 0.05 6.38
C GLN A 87 12.90 -0.70 6.92
N LYS A 88 12.85 -0.97 8.22
CA LYS A 88 11.67 -1.59 8.86
C LYS A 88 10.52 -0.58 9.09
N SER A 89 10.89 0.68 9.25
CA SER A 89 10.01 1.84 9.38
C SER A 89 10.81 3.07 9.00
N PHE A 90 10.14 4.13 8.54
CA PHE A 90 10.78 5.39 8.20
C PHE A 90 10.00 6.56 8.80
N SER A 91 10.69 7.54 9.39
CA SER A 91 10.04 8.69 10.02
C SER A 91 10.51 9.99 9.39
N VAL A 92 9.59 10.89 9.06
CA VAL A 92 9.88 12.21 8.49
C VAL A 92 8.74 13.18 8.79
N GLY A 93 9.06 14.40 9.24
CA GLY A 93 8.07 15.47 9.41
C GLY A 93 6.86 15.14 10.29
N GLY A 94 7.04 14.33 11.35
CA GLY A 94 5.94 13.89 12.22
C GLY A 94 5.12 12.69 11.70
N TYR A 95 5.45 12.19 10.51
CA TYR A 95 4.89 10.97 9.92
C TYR A 95 5.80 9.77 10.18
N ILE A 96 5.18 8.62 10.41
CA ILE A 96 5.85 7.32 10.57
C ILE A 96 5.27 6.35 9.55
N PHE A 97 6.11 5.87 8.65
CA PHE A 97 5.76 4.89 7.63
C PHE A 97 6.15 3.49 8.11
N THR A 98 5.19 2.57 8.12
CA THR A 98 5.41 1.15 8.39
C THR A 98 4.46 0.33 7.53
N HIS A 99 4.83 -0.89 7.11
CA HIS A 99 3.95 -1.65 6.22
C HIS A 99 2.59 -1.98 6.87
N GLY A 100 2.58 -2.29 8.18
CA GLY A 100 1.35 -2.55 8.94
C GLY A 100 1.21 -3.99 9.46
N HIS A 101 2.08 -4.90 9.02
CA HIS A 101 2.13 -6.30 9.48
C HIS A 101 2.76 -6.49 10.87
N ARG A 102 3.28 -5.43 11.50
CA ARG A 102 3.92 -5.45 12.82
C ARG A 102 3.27 -4.44 13.75
N ARG A 103 3.41 -4.65 15.07
CA ARG A 103 3.00 -3.64 16.07
C ARG A 103 3.86 -2.38 15.94
N ILE A 104 3.22 -1.23 16.11
CA ILE A 104 3.89 0.08 16.13
C ILE A 104 4.57 0.26 17.49
N ARG A 105 5.82 0.74 17.49
CA ARG A 105 6.56 1.21 18.67
C ARG A 105 6.72 2.74 18.64
N SER A 106 5.62 3.46 18.76
CA SER A 106 5.60 4.93 18.84
C SER A 106 4.37 5.33 19.62
N ASP A 107 4.47 6.35 20.47
CA ASP A 107 3.39 6.82 21.36
C ASP A 107 2.60 8.00 20.78
N LYS A 108 3.13 8.71 19.77
CA LYS A 108 2.49 9.87 19.13
C LYS A 108 2.80 9.95 17.63
N GLY A 109 2.07 10.79 16.91
CA GLY A 109 2.29 11.08 15.48
C GLY A 109 1.23 10.53 14.53
N ILE A 110 1.46 10.76 13.24
CA ILE A 110 0.63 10.25 12.13
C ILE A 110 1.33 9.02 11.55
N ILE A 111 0.67 7.87 11.59
CA ILE A 111 1.25 6.62 11.14
C ILE A 111 0.57 6.22 9.85
N VAL A 112 1.38 6.07 8.80
CA VAL A 112 0.93 5.71 7.46
C VAL A 112 1.30 4.25 7.22
N ILE A 113 0.31 3.42 6.88
CA ILE A 113 0.48 1.99 6.64
C ILE A 113 -0.10 1.55 5.30
N GLY A 114 0.40 0.43 4.79
CA GLY A 114 -0.14 -0.28 3.63
C GLY A 114 -0.86 -1.57 4.06
N HIS A 115 -0.44 -2.71 3.48
CA HIS A 115 -0.82 -4.09 3.85
C HIS A 115 -2.25 -4.52 3.55
N ASN A 116 -3.24 -3.69 3.88
CA ASN A 116 -4.64 -4.14 3.94
C ASN A 116 -5.40 -4.09 2.61
N HIS A 117 -4.88 -3.39 1.58
CA HIS A 117 -5.48 -3.28 0.25
C HIS A 117 -7.00 -3.01 0.32
N LEU A 118 -7.38 -1.96 1.04
CA LEU A 118 -8.77 -1.69 1.36
C LEU A 118 -9.50 -1.05 0.18
N CYS A 119 -10.73 -1.49 -0.06
CA CYS A 119 -11.66 -0.85 -0.98
C CYS A 119 -13.06 -0.80 -0.38
N VAL A 120 -13.92 0.05 -0.93
CA VAL A 120 -15.36 0.07 -0.67
C VAL A 120 -16.09 -0.56 -1.84
N LYS A 121 -17.08 -1.41 -1.55
CA LYS A 121 -17.98 -1.98 -2.57
C LYS A 121 -19.21 -1.10 -2.70
N PHE A 122 -19.49 -0.61 -3.89
CA PHE A 122 -20.75 0.04 -4.22
C PHE A 122 -21.71 -0.95 -4.88
N ARG A 123 -23.00 -0.70 -4.74
CA ARG A 123 -24.10 -1.36 -5.45
C ARG A 123 -25.01 -0.26 -5.97
N ASP A 124 -25.30 -0.26 -7.26
CA ASP A 124 -26.26 0.68 -7.86
C ASP A 124 -27.70 0.14 -7.78
N ASP A 125 -28.66 0.97 -8.22
CA ASP A 125 -30.09 0.65 -8.15
C ASP A 125 -30.48 -0.54 -9.04
N VAL A 126 -29.69 -0.86 -10.07
CA VAL A 126 -29.92 -2.02 -10.95
C VAL A 126 -29.16 -3.26 -10.50
N GLY A 127 -28.46 -3.19 -9.37
CA GLY A 127 -27.78 -4.31 -8.72
C GLY A 127 -26.34 -4.56 -9.18
N ALA A 128 -25.79 -3.74 -10.09
CA ALA A 128 -24.39 -3.83 -10.48
C ALA A 128 -23.49 -3.42 -9.32
N THR A 129 -22.31 -4.04 -9.22
CA THR A 129 -21.38 -3.76 -8.12
C THR A 129 -19.98 -3.49 -8.63
N TYR A 130 -19.33 -2.49 -8.05
CA TYR A 130 -17.95 -2.13 -8.34
C TYR A 130 -17.20 -1.82 -7.04
N ASN A 131 -15.88 -1.98 -7.07
CA ASN A 131 -15.00 -1.82 -5.92
C ASN A 131 -14.06 -0.64 -6.15
N GLU A 132 -14.08 0.33 -5.25
CA GLU A 132 -13.21 1.52 -5.32
C GLU A 132 -12.16 1.48 -4.20
N PRO A 133 -10.85 1.57 -4.50
CA PRO A 133 -9.80 1.68 -3.49
C PRO A 133 -10.00 2.90 -2.61
N VAL A 134 -9.71 2.76 -1.31
CA VAL A 134 -9.95 3.83 -0.34
C VAL A 134 -8.75 4.15 0.52
N TRP A 135 -8.67 5.40 0.94
CA TRP A 135 -7.90 5.81 2.09
C TRP A 135 -8.73 5.61 3.36
N VAL A 136 -8.09 5.17 4.43
CA VAL A 136 -8.74 5.01 5.75
C VAL A 136 -8.02 5.85 6.79
N ARG A 137 -8.78 6.65 7.55
CA ARG A 137 -8.25 7.44 8.66
C ARG A 137 -8.91 7.04 9.97
N GLY A 138 -8.13 6.51 10.90
CA GLY A 138 -8.58 6.10 12.23
C GLY A 138 -7.72 6.69 13.36
N ARG A 139 -8.13 6.40 14.59
CA ARG A 139 -7.33 6.69 15.79
C ARG A 139 -7.04 5.41 16.58
N LEU A 140 -5.82 5.31 17.11
CA LEU A 140 -5.41 4.18 17.94
C LEU A 140 -4.43 4.66 19.02
N GLY A 141 -4.83 4.62 20.30
CA GLY A 141 -3.98 4.99 21.43
C GLY A 141 -3.34 6.37 21.28
N GLY A 142 -4.14 7.40 20.98
CA GLY A 142 -3.66 8.78 20.79
C GLY A 142 -3.01 9.08 19.43
N LYS A 143 -2.77 8.06 18.58
CA LYS A 143 -2.16 8.23 17.25
C LYS A 143 -3.22 8.37 16.17
N THR A 144 -2.89 9.09 15.10
CA THR A 144 -3.66 9.02 13.85
C THR A 144 -3.10 7.91 12.99
N ILE A 145 -3.95 7.01 12.51
CA ILE A 145 -3.57 5.95 11.58
C ILE A 145 -4.17 6.29 10.22
N ILE A 146 -3.33 6.26 9.18
CA ILE A 146 -3.72 6.38 7.78
C ILE A 146 -3.38 5.06 7.10
N ILE A 147 -4.36 4.40 6.49
CA ILE A 147 -4.14 3.23 5.64
C ILE A 147 -4.21 3.68 4.18
N MET A 148 -3.13 3.41 3.45
CA MET A 148 -3.00 3.71 2.03
C MET A 148 -3.70 2.63 1.19
N PRO A 149 -4.34 3.01 0.06
CA PRO A 149 -4.79 2.06 -0.93
C PRO A 149 -3.59 1.35 -1.59
N ALA A 150 -3.83 0.17 -2.16
CA ALA A 150 -2.82 -0.50 -2.98
C ALA A 150 -2.52 0.33 -4.24
N PHE A 151 -1.25 0.53 -4.56
CA PHE A 151 -0.87 1.27 -5.77
C PHE A 151 -1.09 0.45 -7.04
N ASN A 152 -0.88 -0.87 -6.97
CA ASN A 152 -1.08 -1.79 -8.08
C ASN A 152 -2.54 -2.30 -8.11
N GLU A 153 -3.24 -2.02 -9.21
CA GLU A 153 -4.65 -2.38 -9.42
C GLU A 153 -4.88 -3.89 -9.54
N LEU A 154 -3.82 -4.68 -9.78
CA LEU A 154 -3.91 -6.14 -9.84
C LEU A 154 -3.87 -6.81 -8.45
N CYS A 155 -3.69 -6.02 -7.38
CA CYS A 155 -3.79 -6.53 -6.03
C CYS A 155 -5.24 -6.87 -5.69
N GLY A 156 -5.45 -8.01 -5.01
CA GLY A 156 -6.75 -8.31 -4.42
C GLY A 156 -7.12 -7.29 -3.35
N TYR A 157 -8.42 -7.06 -3.18
CA TYR A 157 -8.95 -6.09 -2.22
C TYR A 157 -9.70 -6.74 -1.05
N PHE A 158 -9.75 -6.02 0.06
CA PHE A 158 -10.58 -6.33 1.21
C PHE A 158 -11.63 -5.23 1.43
N LEU A 159 -12.89 -5.65 1.63
CA LEU A 159 -14.04 -4.74 1.70
C LEU A 159 -14.16 -4.08 3.08
N VAL A 160 -14.04 -2.75 3.14
CA VAL A 160 -14.21 -1.99 4.39
C VAL A 160 -15.64 -2.07 4.92
N ASN A 161 -16.62 -2.06 4.01
CA ASN A 161 -18.05 -2.12 4.34
C ASN A 161 -18.57 -3.53 4.64
N ARG A 162 -17.69 -4.54 4.65
CA ARG A 162 -17.94 -5.85 5.28
C ARG A 162 -17.17 -6.03 6.60
N GLY A 163 -16.55 -4.96 7.11
CA GLY A 163 -15.81 -4.97 8.39
C GLY A 163 -14.43 -5.61 8.31
N THR A 164 -13.86 -5.79 7.11
CA THR A 164 -12.59 -6.50 6.96
C THR A 164 -11.39 -5.60 7.25
N PHE A 165 -10.79 -5.76 8.43
CA PHE A 165 -9.54 -5.11 8.82
C PHE A 165 -8.58 -6.13 9.43
N ASN A 166 -7.43 -6.35 8.80
CA ASN A 166 -6.48 -7.40 9.16
C ASN A 166 -5.18 -6.86 9.76
N GLY A 167 -4.45 -7.72 10.47
CA GLY A 167 -3.14 -7.40 11.02
C GLY A 167 -3.21 -6.60 12.34
N PRO A 168 -2.06 -6.38 13.00
CA PRO A 168 -2.00 -5.93 14.39
C PRO A 168 -2.41 -4.46 14.63
N ILE A 169 -2.57 -3.67 13.56
CA ILE A 169 -2.92 -2.24 13.61
C ILE A 169 -4.34 -2.02 13.12
N ALA A 170 -4.64 -2.40 11.87
CA ALA A 170 -5.91 -2.07 11.23
C ALA A 170 -7.10 -2.72 11.95
N SER A 171 -6.96 -3.97 12.42
CA SER A 171 -7.98 -4.68 13.20
C SER A 171 -8.41 -3.97 14.49
N LYS A 172 -7.61 -3.02 15.00
CA LYS A 172 -7.90 -2.27 16.23
C LYS A 172 -8.59 -0.93 15.98
N LEU A 173 -8.78 -0.53 14.73
CA LEU A 173 -9.45 0.73 14.40
C LEU A 173 -10.94 0.61 14.69
N LYS A 174 -11.46 1.54 15.50
CA LYS A 174 -12.89 1.63 15.79
C LYS A 174 -13.53 2.69 14.89
N ASN A 175 -14.42 2.25 14.00
CA ASN A 175 -15.23 3.09 13.11
C ASN A 175 -14.44 4.24 12.41
N PRO A 176 -13.38 3.91 11.64
CA PRO A 176 -12.55 4.91 10.97
C PRO A 176 -13.31 5.62 9.84
N LYS A 177 -12.84 6.82 9.47
CA LYS A 177 -13.30 7.56 8.29
C LYS A 177 -12.73 6.97 7.01
N ILE A 178 -13.52 6.98 5.95
CA ILE A 178 -13.18 6.45 4.64
C ILE A 178 -13.18 7.59 3.61
N TYR A 179 -12.17 7.61 2.75
CA TYR A 179 -12.06 8.59 1.67
C TYR A 179 -11.77 7.90 0.34
N LEU A 180 -12.38 8.37 -0.73
CA LEU A 180 -12.04 7.98 -2.10
C LEU A 180 -10.67 8.55 -2.52
N LEU A 181 -10.15 8.09 -3.65
CA LEU A 181 -8.83 8.51 -4.14
C LEU A 181 -8.73 10.00 -4.49
N ASP A 182 -9.86 10.62 -4.83
CA ASP A 182 -9.98 12.06 -5.10
C ASP A 182 -10.11 12.92 -3.83
N GLY A 183 -10.18 12.28 -2.64
CA GLY A 183 -10.32 12.95 -1.35
C GLY A 183 -11.76 13.07 -0.85
N THR A 184 -12.77 12.59 -1.59
CA THR A 184 -14.17 12.61 -1.15
C THR A 184 -14.36 11.82 0.15
N ASP A 185 -14.87 12.46 1.21
CA ASP A 185 -15.25 11.82 2.48
C ASP A 185 -16.61 11.13 2.31
N ILE A 186 -16.60 9.79 2.31
CA ILE A 186 -17.82 8.98 2.16
C ILE A 186 -18.39 8.53 3.52
N GLY A 187 -17.90 9.10 4.62
CA GLY A 187 -18.36 8.79 5.96
C GLY A 187 -17.49 7.76 6.68
N ARG A 188 -18.05 7.13 7.72
CA ARG A 188 -17.35 6.12 8.52
C ARG A 188 -17.77 4.73 8.10
N VAL A 189 -16.94 3.74 8.44
CA VAL A 189 -17.20 2.32 8.13
C VAL A 189 -18.61 1.85 8.50
N ASN A 190 -19.12 2.27 9.66
CA ASN A 190 -20.47 1.87 10.09
C ASN A 190 -21.59 2.48 9.25
N ASP A 191 -21.34 3.63 8.63
CA ASP A 191 -22.32 4.34 7.78
C ASP A 191 -22.40 3.71 6.39
N LEU A 192 -21.38 2.93 6.01
CA LEU A 192 -21.19 2.38 4.66
C LEU A 192 -21.64 0.92 4.51
N LYS A 193 -22.20 0.31 5.56
CA LYS A 193 -22.58 -1.11 5.54
C LYS A 193 -23.66 -1.35 4.49
N VAL A 194 -23.36 -2.22 3.53
CA VAL A 194 -24.32 -2.65 2.52
C VAL A 194 -25.22 -3.72 3.15
N LYS A 195 -26.54 -3.47 3.18
CA LYS A 195 -27.53 -4.52 3.51
C LYS A 195 -27.46 -5.59 2.42
N GLU A 196 -27.37 -6.85 2.80
CA GLU A 196 -27.26 -7.96 1.83
C GLU A 196 -28.49 -8.06 0.92
#